data_AF-A0A950F129-F1
#
_entry.id   AF-A0A950F129-F1
#
_cell.length_a   1.000
_cell.length_b   1.000
_cell.length_c   1.000
_cell.angle_alpha   90.00
_cell.angle_beta   90.00
_cell.angle_gamma   90.00
#
_symmetry.space_group_name_H-M   'P 1'
#
loop_
_entity.id
_entity.type
_entity.pdbx_description
1 polymer ?
#
loop_
_entity_poly.entity_id
_entity_poly.type
_entity_poly.pdbx_seq_one_letter_code
_entity_poly.pdbx_strand_id
1 'polypeptide(L)'
;MQNLLRQRASIETGHLVEPLGAMAASHVDVHDLADVAVAVANGAFDGRALTLTGPAAITGEEMAATLSGVTGRPVRYVLPSVAELRAALTGRGLPGWQVGAVVELQEAVLAGKAPHLALVTADVETATGRRPRSFAQFARREFGAP
;
A
#
# COMPACT_ATOMS: atom_id res chain seq x y z
N MET A 1 -1.72 -3.82 -0.85
CA MET A 1 -2.03 -3.63 0.58
C MET A 1 -1.27 -4.63 1.46
N GLN A 2 -1.07 -5.87 0.99
CA GLN A 2 -0.46 -6.98 1.73
C GLN A 2 0.96 -6.73 2.25
N ASN A 3 1.69 -5.73 1.74
CA ASN A 3 2.97 -5.31 2.32
C ASN A 3 2.84 -4.93 3.81
N LEU A 4 1.67 -4.43 4.23
CA LEU A 4 1.37 -4.10 5.63
C LEU A 4 1.38 -5.31 6.56
N LEU A 5 1.17 -6.52 6.03
CA LEU A 5 1.22 -7.75 6.84
C LEU A 5 2.63 -8.00 7.41
N ARG A 6 3.68 -7.49 6.74
CA ARG A 6 5.06 -7.52 7.26
C ARG A 6 5.26 -6.60 8.47
N GLN A 7 4.31 -5.69 8.71
CA GLN A 7 4.31 -4.74 9.82
C GLN A 7 3.30 -5.11 10.91
N ARG A 8 2.68 -6.29 10.85
CA ARG A 8 1.60 -6.69 11.77
C ARG A 8 1.95 -6.44 13.24
N ALA A 9 3.09 -6.93 13.70
CA ALA A 9 3.53 -6.74 15.08
C ALA A 9 3.66 -5.24 15.46
N SER A 10 4.13 -4.40 14.54
CA SER A 10 4.23 -2.95 14.75
C SER A 10 2.85 -2.29 14.83
N ILE A 11 1.94 -2.67 13.93
CA ILE A 11 0.57 -2.13 13.90
C ILE A 11 -0.18 -2.54 15.17
N GLU A 12 -0.02 -3.78 15.61
CA GLU A 12 -0.62 -4.29 16.84
C GLU A 12 -0.05 -3.60 18.09
N THR A 13 1.19 -3.10 18.06
CA THR A 13 1.76 -2.26 19.13
C THR A 13 1.49 -0.76 18.94
N GLY A 14 0.72 -0.37 17.92
CA GLY A 14 0.22 1.00 17.74
C GLY A 14 1.02 1.86 16.76
N HIS A 15 1.83 1.26 15.88
CA HIS A 15 2.69 1.99 14.94
C HIS A 15 2.56 1.47 13.50
N LEU A 16 2.18 2.35 12.58
CA LEU A 16 2.22 2.14 11.14
C LEU A 16 3.42 2.89 10.56
N VAL A 17 4.36 2.19 9.91
CA VAL A 17 5.56 2.81 9.34
C VAL A 17 5.52 2.71 7.81
N GLU A 18 5.23 3.82 7.12
CA GLU A 18 5.21 3.85 5.65
C GLU A 18 6.00 5.05 5.12
N PRO A 19 6.72 4.93 3.98
CA PRO A 19 7.53 6.00 3.42
C PRO A 19 6.69 6.97 2.56
N LEU A 20 5.50 7.35 3.03
CA LEU A 20 4.52 8.13 2.25
C LEU A 20 4.58 9.64 2.52
N GLY A 21 5.33 10.09 3.53
CA GLY A 21 5.27 11.49 3.95
C GLY A 21 3.82 11.94 4.20
N ALA A 22 3.46 13.10 3.66
CA ALA A 22 2.08 13.60 3.62
C ALA A 22 1.32 13.21 2.35
N MET A 23 1.92 12.43 1.44
CA MET A 23 1.27 12.03 0.20
C MET A 23 0.23 10.93 0.42
N ALA A 24 -0.77 10.91 -0.44
CA ALA A 24 -1.73 9.82 -0.55
C ALA A 24 -1.25 8.78 -1.56
N ALA A 25 -1.59 7.50 -1.34
CA ALA A 25 -1.30 6.41 -2.25
C ALA A 25 -2.51 5.50 -2.47
N SER A 26 -2.71 5.05 -3.72
CA SER A 26 -3.82 4.19 -4.13
C SER A 26 -3.48 2.70 -3.99
N HIS A 27 -3.30 2.24 -2.76
CA HIS A 27 -2.92 0.86 -2.48
C HIS A 27 -3.95 -0.14 -3.05
N VAL A 28 -3.51 -1.06 -3.92
CA VAL A 28 -4.34 -2.15 -4.46
C VAL A 28 -4.26 -3.42 -3.60
N ASP A 29 -5.35 -4.16 -3.42
CA ASP A 29 -5.36 -5.46 -2.73
C ASP A 29 -4.85 -6.55 -3.70
N VAL A 30 -3.98 -7.46 -3.23
CA VAL A 30 -3.48 -8.60 -4.04
C VAL A 30 -4.62 -9.47 -4.57
N HIS A 31 -5.75 -9.58 -3.86
CA HIS A 31 -6.90 -10.31 -4.38
C HIS A 31 -7.51 -9.63 -5.61
N ASP A 32 -7.48 -8.29 -5.70
CA ASP A 32 -7.90 -7.58 -6.91
C ASP A 32 -6.92 -7.85 -8.07
N LEU A 33 -5.61 -7.93 -7.78
CA LEU A 33 -4.61 -8.31 -8.79
C LEU A 33 -4.83 -9.74 -9.31
N ALA A 34 -5.19 -10.67 -8.44
CA ALA A 34 -5.52 -12.04 -8.83
C ALA A 34 -6.79 -12.10 -9.68
N ASP A 35 -7.84 -11.37 -9.28
CA ASP A 35 -9.09 -11.27 -10.05
C ASP A 35 -8.83 -10.70 -11.46
N VAL A 36 -7.98 -9.66 -11.58
CA VAL A 36 -7.55 -9.11 -12.88
C VAL A 36 -6.76 -10.15 -13.68
N ALA A 37 -5.79 -10.83 -13.07
CA ALA A 37 -4.98 -11.84 -13.75
C ALA A 37 -5.84 -12.96 -14.37
N VAL A 38 -6.90 -13.39 -13.68
CA VAL A 38 -7.88 -14.35 -14.21
C VAL A 38 -8.68 -13.74 -15.37
N ALA A 39 -9.15 -12.50 -15.22
CA ALA A 39 -9.97 -11.84 -16.24
C ALA A 39 -9.22 -11.62 -17.57
N VAL A 40 -7.92 -11.35 -17.51
CA VAL A 40 -7.10 -11.11 -18.72
C VAL A 40 -6.58 -12.40 -19.36
N ALA A 41 -6.69 -13.55 -18.68
CA ALA A 41 -6.07 -14.79 -19.13
C ALA A 41 -6.58 -15.33 -20.48
N ASN A 42 -7.77 -14.89 -20.92
CA ASN A 42 -8.38 -15.31 -22.19
C ASN A 42 -8.07 -14.36 -23.37
N GLY A 43 -7.19 -13.36 -23.18
CA GLY A 43 -6.77 -12.42 -24.21
C GLY A 43 -7.69 -11.21 -24.43
N ALA A 44 -8.77 -11.05 -23.64
CA ALA A 44 -9.70 -9.92 -23.77
C ALA A 44 -9.05 -8.52 -23.59
N PHE A 45 -7.83 -8.48 -23.05
CA PHE A 45 -7.07 -7.26 -22.77
C PHE A 45 -5.71 -7.22 -23.49
N ASP A 46 -5.50 -8.06 -24.50
CA ASP A 46 -4.24 -8.11 -25.23
C ASP A 46 -3.88 -6.75 -25.85
N GLY A 47 -2.60 -6.38 -25.75
CA GLY A 47 -2.09 -5.10 -26.24
C GLY A 47 -2.48 -3.87 -25.40
N ARG A 48 -3.17 -4.06 -24.26
CA ARG A 48 -3.54 -2.97 -23.34
C ARG A 48 -2.68 -2.96 -22.09
N ALA A 49 -2.25 -1.76 -21.68
CA ALA A 49 -1.68 -1.54 -20.35
C ALA A 49 -2.79 -1.18 -19.37
N LEU A 50 -2.91 -1.96 -18.28
CA LEU A 50 -3.83 -1.68 -17.17
C LEU A 50 -3.04 -1.15 -15.98
N THR A 51 -3.47 0.00 -15.45
CA THR A 51 -2.89 0.63 -14.27
C THR A 51 -3.71 0.25 -13.06
N LEU A 52 -3.29 -0.79 -12.34
CA LEU A 52 -4.08 -1.41 -11.28
C LEU A 52 -3.91 -0.68 -9.94
N THR A 53 -4.94 0.07 -9.54
CA THR A 53 -4.92 0.89 -8.32
C THR A 53 -6.00 0.44 -7.34
N GLY A 54 -5.85 0.82 -6.07
CA GLY A 54 -6.96 0.79 -5.11
C GLY A 54 -8.09 1.75 -5.50
N PRO A 55 -9.23 1.70 -4.80
CA PRO A 55 -10.42 2.49 -5.14
C PRO A 55 -10.32 3.96 -4.72
N ALA A 56 -9.29 4.33 -3.93
CA ALA A 56 -9.01 5.68 -3.48
C ALA A 56 -7.52 5.82 -3.15
N ALA A 57 -6.99 7.03 -3.29
CA ALA A 57 -5.69 7.38 -2.73
C ALA A 57 -5.89 7.82 -1.27
N ILE A 58 -5.13 7.24 -0.35
CA ILE A 58 -5.20 7.53 1.09
C ILE A 58 -3.83 7.82 1.66
N THR A 59 -3.77 8.73 2.61
CA THR A 59 -2.56 9.12 3.34
C THR A 59 -2.22 8.10 4.43
N GLY A 60 -0.97 8.13 4.91
CA GLY A 60 -0.56 7.34 6.07
C GLY A 60 -1.40 7.60 7.32
N GLU A 61 -1.83 8.85 7.53
CA GLU A 61 -2.73 9.23 8.63
C GLU A 61 -4.13 8.60 8.50
N GLU A 62 -4.72 8.63 7.30
CA GLU A 62 -6.01 7.98 7.05
C GLU A 62 -5.94 6.46 7.20
N MET A 63 -4.81 5.86 6.80
CA MET A 63 -4.54 4.44 7.05
C MET A 63 -4.47 4.14 8.54
N ALA A 64 -3.72 4.94 9.32
CA ALA A 64 -3.59 4.78 10.76
C ALA A 64 -4.93 4.99 11.49
N ALA A 65 -5.75 5.96 11.07
CA ALA A 65 -7.09 6.16 11.60
C ALA A 65 -8.00 4.95 11.32
N THR A 66 -7.96 4.41 10.10
CA THR A 66 -8.72 3.19 9.73
C THR A 66 -8.26 1.99 10.56
N LEU A 67 -6.95 1.80 10.70
CA LEU A 67 -6.37 0.71 11.51
C LEU A 67 -6.77 0.85 12.98
N SER A 68 -6.80 2.08 13.52
CA SER A 68 -7.24 2.33 14.89
C SER A 68 -8.68 1.90 15.12
N GLY A 69 -9.57 2.22 14.18
CA GLY A 69 -10.98 1.84 14.24
C GLY A 69 -11.19 0.32 14.20
N VAL A 70 -10.46 -0.41 13.35
CA VAL A 70 -10.66 -1.87 13.21
C VAL A 70 -9.98 -2.68 14.32
N THR A 71 -8.86 -2.19 14.86
CA THR A 71 -8.10 -2.88 15.92
C THR A 71 -8.59 -2.54 17.33
N GLY A 72 -9.41 -1.50 17.48
CA GLY A 72 -9.89 -1.00 18.78
C GLY A 72 -8.80 -0.38 19.66
N ARG A 73 -7.62 -0.08 19.10
CA ARG A 73 -6.50 0.55 19.82
C ARG A 73 -5.90 1.70 18.99
N PRO A 74 -5.27 2.71 19.60
CA PRO A 74 -4.62 3.77 18.86
C PRO A 74 -3.45 3.24 18.00
N VAL A 75 -3.50 3.51 16.69
CA VAL A 75 -2.41 3.30 15.75
C VAL A 75 -1.96 4.66 15.23
N ARG A 76 -0.67 4.96 15.32
CA ARG A 76 -0.06 6.20 14.82
C ARG A 76 0.75 5.93 13.58
N TYR A 77 0.61 6.81 12.59
CA TYR A 77 1.51 6.84 11.45
C TYR A 77 2.87 7.42 11.89
N VAL A 78 3.94 6.75 11.51
CA VAL A 78 5.32 7.15 11.80
C VAL A 78 6.09 7.16 10.49
N LEU A 79 6.58 8.35 10.12
CA LEU A 79 7.47 8.53 8.98
C LEU A 79 8.92 8.38 9.46
N PRO A 80 9.66 7.34 9.04
CA PRO A 80 11.08 7.23 9.37
C PRO A 80 11.89 8.26 8.55
N SER A 81 12.99 8.74 9.11
CA SER A 81 13.99 9.43 8.30
C SER A 81 14.56 8.51 7.22
N VAL A 82 15.13 9.09 6.17
CA VAL A 82 15.83 8.32 5.12
C VAL A 82 16.94 7.44 5.69
N ALA A 83 17.67 7.93 6.69
CA ALA A 83 18.72 7.18 7.37
C ALA A 83 18.15 6.00 8.17
N GLU A 84 17.07 6.21 8.93
CA GLU A 84 16.42 5.14 9.70
C GLU A 84 15.82 4.07 8.78
N LEU A 85 15.18 4.47 7.68
CA LEU A 85 14.65 3.53 6.69
C LEU A 85 15.78 2.68 6.08
N ARG A 86 16.87 3.31 5.66
CA ARG A 86 18.04 2.61 5.11
C ARG A 86 18.65 1.62 6.10
N ALA A 87 18.81 2.05 7.36
CA ALA A 87 19.34 1.20 8.43
C ALA A 87 18.41 0.01 8.71
N ALA A 88 17.10 0.25 8.80
CA ALA A 88 16.11 -0.78 9.05
C ALA A 88 16.06 -1.83 7.92
N LEU A 89 16.09 -1.41 6.66
CA LEU A 89 16.07 -2.33 5.52
C LEU A 89 17.37 -3.14 5.41
N THR A 90 18.52 -2.50 5.63
CA THR A 90 19.83 -3.18 5.67
C THR A 90 19.89 -4.19 6.82
N GLY A 91 19.40 -3.81 8.01
CA GLY A 91 19.36 -4.68 9.18
C GLY A 91 18.44 -5.90 9.02
N ARG A 92 17.45 -5.82 8.13
CA ARG A 92 16.60 -6.95 7.71
C ARG A 92 17.26 -7.85 6.65
N GLY A 93 18.49 -7.55 6.24
CA GLY A 93 19.24 -8.34 5.26
C GLY A 93 18.79 -8.14 3.81
N LEU A 94 18.08 -7.05 3.49
CA LEU A 94 17.71 -6.76 2.10
C LEU A 94 18.98 -6.48 1.27
N PRO A 95 19.09 -7.01 0.04
CA PRO A 95 20.14 -6.64 -0.90
C PRO A 95 20.20 -5.13 -1.12
N GLY A 96 21.42 -4.60 -1.30
CA GLY A 96 21.65 -3.15 -1.44
C GLY A 96 20.83 -2.48 -2.54
N TRP A 97 20.54 -3.18 -3.64
CA TRP A 97 19.68 -2.65 -4.71
C TRP A 97 18.21 -2.46 -4.26
N GLN A 98 17.69 -3.36 -3.42
CA GLN A 98 16.33 -3.21 -2.86
C GLN A 98 16.28 -2.08 -1.83
N VAL A 99 17.31 -1.99 -0.98
CA VAL A 99 17.43 -0.86 -0.03
C VAL A 99 17.47 0.47 -0.78
N GLY A 100 18.29 0.54 -1.84
CA GLY A 100 18.38 1.71 -2.71
C GLY A 100 17.04 2.11 -3.31
N ALA A 101 16.34 1.17 -3.93
CA ALA A 101 15.04 1.44 -4.58
C ALA A 101 13.97 1.97 -3.60
N VAL A 102 13.88 1.41 -2.40
CA VAL A 102 12.90 1.86 -1.40
C VAL A 102 13.27 3.23 -0.83
N VAL A 103 14.56 3.50 -0.62
CA VAL A 103 15.02 4.82 -0.18
C VAL A 103 14.78 5.89 -1.24
N GLU A 104 15.10 5.61 -2.49
CA GLU A 104 14.87 6.52 -3.62
C GLU A 104 13.38 6.86 -3.76
N LEU A 105 12.50 5.87 -3.58
CA LEU A 105 11.05 6.11 -3.57
C LEU A 105 10.64 7.07 -2.43
N GLN A 106 11.16 6.88 -1.22
CA GLN A 106 10.87 7.78 -0.11
C GLN A 106 11.37 9.21 -0.39
N GLU A 107 12.59 9.36 -0.93
CA GLU A 107 13.13 10.66 -1.32
C GLU A 107 12.27 11.34 -2.38
N ALA A 108 11.80 10.59 -3.38
CA ALA A 108 10.90 11.09 -4.41
C ALA A 108 9.55 11.54 -3.81
N VAL A 109 8.99 10.77 -2.88
CA VAL A 109 7.77 11.13 -2.14
C VAL A 109 7.98 12.43 -1.35
N LEU A 110 9.05 12.54 -0.58
CA LEU A 110 9.35 13.73 0.22
C LEU A 110 9.60 14.97 -0.64
N ALA A 111 10.14 14.78 -1.85
CA ALA A 111 10.33 15.84 -2.84
C ALA A 111 9.06 16.18 -3.65
N GLY A 112 7.93 15.51 -3.41
CA GLY A 112 6.70 15.68 -4.20
C GLY A 112 6.81 15.19 -5.65
N LYS A 113 7.78 14.32 -5.95
CA LYS A 113 8.11 13.81 -7.30
C LYS A 113 7.50 12.45 -7.60
N ALA A 114 6.56 11.97 -6.77
CA ALA A 114 5.88 10.69 -6.96
C ALA A 114 4.35 10.81 -7.17
N PRO A 115 3.83 11.77 -7.96
CA PRO A 115 2.38 12.02 -8.06
C PRO A 115 1.57 10.82 -8.57
N HIS A 116 2.23 9.91 -9.30
CA HIS A 116 1.62 8.68 -9.81
C HIS A 116 1.16 7.72 -8.69
N LEU A 117 1.71 7.82 -7.48
CA LEU A 117 1.26 7.01 -6.33
C LEU A 117 -0.20 7.31 -5.94
N ALA A 118 -0.66 8.54 -6.18
CA ALA A 118 -2.03 8.97 -5.89
C ALA A 118 -3.02 8.70 -7.04
N LEU A 119 -2.56 8.14 -8.16
CA LEU A 119 -3.44 7.88 -9.30
C LEU A 119 -4.50 6.86 -8.92
N VAL A 120 -5.76 7.12 -9.27
CA VAL A 120 -6.87 6.18 -9.11
C VAL A 120 -7.47 5.93 -10.49
N THR A 121 -7.60 4.67 -10.88
CA THR A 121 -8.17 4.26 -12.17
C THR A 121 -9.34 3.30 -11.97
N ALA A 122 -10.11 3.09 -13.04
CA ALA A 122 -11.17 2.10 -13.09
C ALA A 122 -10.70 0.77 -13.69
N ASP A 123 -9.39 0.54 -13.87
CA ASP A 123 -8.91 -0.60 -14.66
C ASP A 123 -9.18 -1.95 -13.99
N VAL A 124 -9.14 -2.01 -12.65
CA VAL A 124 -9.57 -3.20 -11.90
C VAL A 124 -11.05 -3.49 -12.15
N GLU A 125 -11.91 -2.47 -12.08
CA GLU A 125 -13.36 -2.62 -12.31
C GLU A 125 -13.67 -2.97 -13.76
N THR A 126 -12.93 -2.38 -14.70
CA THR A 126 -13.05 -2.66 -16.14
C THR A 126 -12.69 -4.11 -16.45
N ALA A 127 -11.63 -4.64 -15.84
CA ALA A 127 -11.20 -6.01 -16.07
C ALA A 127 -12.12 -7.03 -15.38
N THR A 128 -12.54 -6.76 -14.15
CA THR A 128 -13.18 -7.77 -13.29
C THR A 128 -14.71 -7.62 -13.17
N GLY A 129 -15.26 -6.49 -13.60
CA GLY A 129 -16.66 -6.11 -13.38
C GLY A 129 -16.98 -5.78 -11.91
N ARG A 130 -15.97 -5.64 -11.04
CA ARG A 130 -16.14 -5.38 -9.60
C ARG A 130 -15.22 -4.24 -9.16
N ARG A 131 -15.73 -3.39 -8.27
CA ARG A 131 -14.91 -2.34 -7.66
C ARG A 131 -13.76 -2.96 -6.84
N PRO A 132 -12.54 -2.38 -6.90
CA PRO A 132 -11.42 -2.84 -6.08
C PRO A 132 -11.74 -2.75 -4.59
N ARG A 133 -11.14 -3.64 -3.81
CA ARG A 133 -11.33 -3.71 -2.36
C ARG A 133 -10.78 -2.47 -1.69
N SER A 134 -11.55 -1.87 -0.78
CA SER A 134 -11.13 -0.68 -0.04
C SER A 134 -10.15 -1.02 1.07
N PHE A 135 -9.37 -0.02 1.49
CA PHE A 135 -8.46 -0.18 2.62
C PHE A 135 -9.20 -0.60 3.90
N ALA A 136 -10.41 -0.10 4.14
CA ALA A 136 -11.23 -0.50 5.28
C ALA A 136 -11.71 -1.97 5.22
N GLN A 137 -11.93 -2.51 4.01
CA GLN A 137 -12.24 -3.94 3.83
C GLN A 137 -11.02 -4.80 4.11
N PHE A 138 -9.85 -4.42 3.56
CA PHE A 138 -8.57 -5.07 3.86
C PHE A 138 -8.26 -5.02 5.37
N ALA A 139 -8.36 -3.84 5.98
CA ALA A 139 -8.02 -3.63 7.38
C ALA A 139 -8.92 -4.45 8.32
N ARG A 140 -10.23 -4.51 8.07
CA ARG A 140 -11.13 -5.39 8.84
C ARG A 140 -10.79 -6.86 8.69
N ARG A 141 -10.52 -7.33 7.48
CA ARG A 141 -10.22 -8.73 7.20
C ARG A 141 -8.94 -9.19 7.89
N GLU A 142 -7.91 -8.36 7.86
CA GLU A 142 -6.56 -8.75 8.30
C GLU A 142 -6.27 -8.34 9.76
N PHE A 143 -6.86 -7.24 10.25
CA PHE A 143 -6.54 -6.65 11.56
C PHE A 143 -7.76 -6.44 12.47
N GLY A 144 -8.96 -6.81 12.01
CA GLY A 144 -10.16 -6.76 12.83
C GLY A 144 -10.01 -7.62 14.08
N ALA A 145 -10.52 -7.11 15.21
CA ALA A 145 -10.70 -7.95 16.40
C ALA A 145 -11.61 -9.15 16.07
N PRO A 146 -11.34 -10.33 16.67
CA PRO A 146 -12.19 -11.52 16.51
C PRO A 146 -13.61 -11.29 17.03
#